data_AF-A0A4P9WUL8-F1
#
_entry.id   AF-A0A4P9WUL8-F1
#
_cell.length_a   1.000
_cell.length_b   1.000
_cell.length_c   1.000
_cell.angle_alpha   90.00
_cell.angle_beta   90.00
_cell.angle_gamma   90.00
#
_symmetry.space_group_name_H-M   'P 1'
#
loop_
_entity.id
_entity.type
_entity.pdbx_description
1 polymer ?
#
loop_
_entity_poly.entity_id
_entity_poly.type
_entity_poly.pdbx_seq_one_letter_code
_entity_poly.pdbx_strand_id
1 'polypeptide(L)'
;MHNGEMTSIAKQIERSYSATRASAKASRLVAYGIQPASRMVDALDTHSVHWRQWQMDVVETPLLEHFPEGQRDALVYLSADSDTTITQLEPGKIYIVGAIVDRNRHKGLCQRIATEHGIPTAKLPIGEHLHMLSRKVLTTNHG
;
A
#
# COMPACT_ATOMS: atom_id res chain seq x y z
N MET A 1 14.76 8.28 -2.63
CA MET A 1 14.82 6.92 -2.07
C MET A 1 16.20 6.29 -2.33
N HIS A 2 16.77 5.63 -1.33
CA HIS A 2 18.00 4.85 -1.43
C HIS A 2 17.71 3.43 -1.95
N ASN A 3 18.71 2.74 -2.52
CA ASN A 3 18.54 1.40 -3.12
C ASN A 3 17.89 0.39 -2.17
N GLY A 4 18.25 0.40 -0.88
CA GLY A 4 17.65 -0.51 0.11
C GLY A 4 16.15 -0.29 0.36
N GLU A 5 15.66 0.93 0.17
CA GLU A 5 14.22 1.24 0.30
C GLU A 5 13.45 0.68 -0.90
N MET A 6 14.02 0.77 -2.12
CA MET A 6 13.43 0.21 -3.34
C MET A 6 13.32 -1.31 -3.26
N THR A 7 14.38 -1.99 -2.81
CA THR A 7 14.36 -3.44 -2.53
C THR A 7 13.26 -3.79 -1.52
N SER A 8 13.09 -2.98 -0.47
CA SER A 8 12.07 -3.23 0.53
C SER A 8 10.66 -3.05 -0.05
N ILE A 9 10.42 -2.05 -0.91
CA ILE A 9 9.12 -1.91 -1.60
C ILE A 9 8.87 -3.08 -2.54
N ALA A 10 9.84 -3.48 -3.37
CA ALA A 10 9.68 -4.62 -4.28
C ALA A 10 9.24 -5.89 -3.53
N LYS A 11 9.89 -6.18 -2.40
CA LYS A 11 9.49 -7.29 -1.51
C LYS A 11 8.12 -7.11 -0.86
N GLN A 12 7.68 -5.87 -0.60
CA GLN A 12 6.33 -5.61 -0.09
C GLN A 12 5.28 -5.90 -1.15
N ILE A 13 5.51 -5.47 -2.41
CA ILE A 13 4.62 -5.77 -3.54
C ILE A 13 4.50 -7.30 -3.72
N GLU A 14 5.61 -8.03 -3.67
CA GLU A 14 5.63 -9.49 -3.76
C GLU A 14 4.79 -10.18 -2.68
N ARG A 15 4.94 -9.72 -1.43
CA ARG A 15 4.17 -10.26 -0.32
C ARG A 15 2.69 -9.94 -0.45
N SER A 16 2.34 -8.72 -0.84
CA SER A 16 0.96 -8.33 -1.12
C SER A 16 0.35 -9.21 -2.20
N TYR A 17 1.08 -9.46 -3.29
CA TYR A 17 0.63 -10.34 -4.37
C TYR A 17 0.39 -11.78 -3.89
N SER A 18 1.32 -12.32 -3.10
CA SER A 18 1.20 -13.66 -2.53
C SER A 18 0.00 -13.78 -1.58
N ALA A 19 -0.25 -12.75 -0.75
CA ALA A 19 -1.42 -12.71 0.13
C ALA A 19 -2.74 -12.60 -0.67
N THR A 20 -2.79 -11.79 -1.72
CA THR A 20 -3.93 -11.70 -2.63
C THR A 20 -4.22 -13.05 -3.29
N ARG A 21 -3.19 -13.79 -3.70
CA ARG A 21 -3.32 -15.13 -4.28
C ARG A 21 -3.82 -16.19 -3.29
N ALA A 22 -3.42 -16.09 -2.02
CA ALA A 22 -3.83 -17.02 -0.97
C ALA A 22 -5.21 -16.70 -0.39
N SER A 23 -5.74 -15.50 -0.66
CA SER A 23 -7.05 -15.07 -0.18
C SER A 23 -8.17 -15.90 -0.81
N ALA A 24 -9.08 -16.39 0.03
CA ALA A 24 -10.30 -17.07 -0.41
C ALA A 24 -11.26 -16.12 -1.17
N LYS A 25 -11.10 -14.80 -1.02
CA LYS A 25 -11.86 -13.79 -1.75
C LYS A 25 -11.00 -13.24 -2.90
N ALA A 26 -11.54 -13.33 -4.11
CA ALA A 26 -10.95 -12.71 -5.30
C ALA A 26 -10.83 -11.20 -5.06
N SER A 27 -9.59 -10.72 -5.00
CA SER A 27 -9.26 -9.30 -4.92
C SER A 27 -8.23 -9.00 -6.00
N ARG A 28 -8.28 -7.77 -6.54
CA ARG A 28 -7.36 -7.33 -7.59
C ARG A 28 -6.28 -6.48 -6.97
N LEU A 29 -5.02 -6.83 -7.22
CA LEU A 29 -3.88 -6.00 -6.83
C LEU A 29 -3.52 -5.08 -7.99
N VAL A 30 -3.38 -3.79 -7.70
CA VAL A 30 -2.96 -2.76 -8.65
C VAL A 30 -1.81 -1.96 -8.05
N ALA A 31 -0.73 -1.79 -8.81
CA ALA A 31 0.38 -0.93 -8.45
C ALA A 31 0.35 0.34 -9.31
N TYR A 32 0.19 1.50 -8.67
CA TYR A 32 0.15 2.80 -9.32
C TYR A 32 1.50 3.52 -9.29
N GLY A 33 1.77 4.36 -10.29
CA GLY A 33 2.96 5.21 -10.36
C GLY A 33 4.26 4.48 -10.72
N ILE A 34 4.19 3.24 -11.22
CA ILE A 34 5.39 2.51 -11.65
C ILE A 34 5.69 2.89 -13.11
N GLN A 35 6.62 3.84 -13.29
CA GLN A 35 7.07 4.25 -14.62
C GLN A 35 8.02 3.21 -15.25
N PRO A 36 7.96 3.01 -16.58
CA PRO A 36 8.96 2.23 -17.31
C PRO A 36 10.37 2.77 -17.08
N ALA A 37 11.36 1.88 -17.06
CA ALA A 37 12.77 2.21 -16.80
C ALA A 37 13.02 3.00 -15.49
N SER A 38 12.09 2.93 -14.53
CA SER A 38 12.29 3.51 -13.21
C SER A 38 13.12 2.59 -12.31
N ARG A 39 13.73 3.17 -11.28
CA ARG A 39 14.42 2.41 -10.23
C ARG A 39 13.53 1.39 -9.52
N MET A 40 12.20 1.54 -9.60
CA MET A 40 11.26 0.54 -9.07
C MET A 40 11.21 -0.69 -9.97
N VAL A 41 11.17 -0.49 -11.29
CA VAL A 41 11.25 -1.57 -12.27
C VAL A 41 12.56 -2.33 -12.10
N ASP A 42 13.70 -1.63 -11.95
CA ASP A 42 14.99 -2.27 -11.70
C ASP A 42 14.98 -3.13 -10.42
N ALA A 43 14.37 -2.61 -9.34
CA ALA A 43 14.27 -3.34 -8.07
C ALA A 43 13.36 -4.56 -8.17
N LEU A 44 12.25 -4.47 -8.91
CA LEU A 44 11.34 -5.58 -9.17
C LEU A 44 11.99 -6.64 -10.08
N ASP A 45 12.65 -6.23 -11.16
CA ASP A 45 13.39 -7.12 -12.06
C ASP A 45 14.55 -7.82 -11.31
N THR A 46 15.15 -7.18 -10.30
CA THR A 46 16.23 -7.78 -9.50
C THR A 46 15.73 -8.74 -8.41
N HIS A 47 14.70 -8.35 -7.65
CA HIS A 47 14.31 -9.03 -6.42
C HIS A 47 13.05 -9.87 -6.53
N SER A 48 12.24 -9.61 -7.55
CA SER A 48 10.95 -10.26 -7.77
C SER A 48 10.82 -10.64 -9.25
N VAL A 49 11.81 -11.35 -9.79
CA VAL A 49 12.03 -11.62 -11.24
C VAL A 49 10.79 -12.08 -12.03
N HIS A 50 9.79 -12.70 -11.38
CA HIS A 50 8.56 -13.17 -12.01
C HIS A 50 7.39 -12.18 -11.94
N TRP A 51 7.61 -10.96 -11.43
CA TRP A 51 6.55 -9.98 -11.19
C TRP A 51 5.76 -9.63 -12.46
N ARG A 52 6.40 -9.70 -13.63
CA ARG A 52 5.78 -9.47 -14.94
C ARG A 52 4.77 -10.55 -15.34
N GLN A 53 4.80 -11.71 -14.70
CA GLN A 53 3.87 -12.82 -14.92
C GLN A 53 2.70 -12.81 -13.93
N TRP A 54 2.74 -11.89 -12.95
CA TRP A 54 1.70 -11.80 -11.94
C TRP A 54 0.42 -11.23 -12.54
N GLN A 55 -0.71 -11.81 -12.12
CA GLN A 55 -2.06 -11.30 -12.40
C GLN A 55 -2.33 -10.06 -11.53
N MET A 56 -1.58 -8.98 -11.77
CA MET A 56 -1.71 -7.66 -11.16
C MET A 56 -1.67 -6.60 -12.25
N ASP A 57 -2.35 -5.48 -12.02
CA ASP A 57 -2.18 -4.33 -12.91
C ASP A 57 -1.00 -3.48 -12.46
N VAL A 58 -0.31 -2.93 -13.44
CA VAL A 58 0.73 -1.93 -13.25
C VAL A 58 0.29 -0.70 -14.02
N VAL A 59 0.03 0.38 -13.30
CA VAL A 59 -0.44 1.64 -13.86
C VAL A 59 0.68 2.65 -13.71
N GLU A 60 1.11 3.23 -14.84
CA GLU A 60 2.19 4.21 -14.87
C GLU A 60 1.77 5.53 -14.23
N THR A 61 0.50 5.91 -14.43
CA THR A 61 -0.09 7.13 -13.88
C THR A 61 -0.11 7.10 -12.36
N PRO A 62 0.34 8.17 -11.68
CA PRO A 62 0.19 8.31 -10.24
C PRO A 62 -1.27 8.15 -9.80
N LEU A 63 -1.48 7.53 -8.64
CA LEU A 63 -2.82 7.26 -8.10
C LEU A 63 -3.72 8.51 -8.08
N LEU A 64 -3.18 9.63 -7.63
CA LEU A 64 -3.94 10.88 -7.46
C LEU A 64 -4.34 11.54 -8.78
N GLU A 65 -3.60 11.25 -9.87
CA GLU A 65 -3.94 11.69 -11.22
C GLU A 65 -4.92 10.73 -11.89
N HIS A 66 -4.88 9.45 -11.52
CA HIS A 66 -5.80 8.44 -12.02
C HIS A 66 -7.23 8.60 -11.46
N PHE A 67 -7.35 9.08 -10.22
CA PHE A 67 -8.63 9.32 -9.56
C PHE A 67 -8.91 10.82 -9.39
N PRO A 68 -9.74 11.43 -10.26
CA PRO A 68 -10.10 12.84 -10.13
C PRO A 68 -10.89 13.09 -8.83
N GLU A 69 -10.96 14.35 -8.41
CA GLU A 69 -11.54 14.75 -7.11
C GLU A 69 -12.92 14.15 -6.84
N GLY A 70 -13.82 14.14 -7.84
CA GLY A 70 -15.16 13.57 -7.71
C GLY A 70 -15.23 12.05 -7.55
N GLN A 71 -14.10 11.34 -7.57
CA GLN A 71 -14.02 9.88 -7.38
C GLN A 71 -13.23 9.48 -6.12
N ARG A 72 -12.72 10.45 -5.36
CA ARG A 72 -11.88 10.18 -4.18
C ARG A 72 -12.63 9.54 -3.03
N ASP A 73 -13.96 9.68 -2.97
CA ASP A 73 -14.80 9.01 -1.96
C ASP A 73 -14.79 7.49 -2.07
N ALA A 74 -14.48 6.94 -3.26
CA ALA A 74 -14.31 5.50 -3.44
C ALA A 74 -12.96 5.00 -2.88
N LEU A 75 -12.03 5.90 -2.58
CA LEU A 75 -10.70 5.56 -2.08
C LEU A 75 -10.67 5.53 -0.55
N VAL A 76 -9.85 4.64 0.00
CA VAL A 76 -9.53 4.62 1.43
C VAL A 76 -8.03 4.41 1.58
N TYR A 77 -7.31 5.43 2.06
CA TYR A 77 -5.88 5.33 2.32
C TYR A 77 -5.61 4.69 3.67
N LEU A 78 -4.95 3.53 3.67
CA LEU A 78 -4.58 2.83 4.89
C LEU A 78 -3.33 3.47 5.51
N SER A 79 -3.51 4.02 6.71
CA SER A 79 -2.48 4.77 7.45
C SER A 79 -2.57 4.42 8.92
N ALA A 80 -1.43 4.07 9.54
CA ALA A 80 -1.37 3.78 10.97
C ALA A 80 -1.71 5.00 11.84
N ASP A 81 -1.51 6.21 11.30
CA ASP A 81 -1.76 7.48 11.96
C ASP A 81 -3.21 7.98 11.80
N SER A 82 -4.10 7.21 11.19
CA SER A 82 -5.52 7.60 11.02
C SER A 82 -6.30 7.51 12.33
N ASP A 83 -7.19 8.49 12.56
CA ASP A 83 -8.13 8.47 13.69
C ASP A 83 -9.23 7.43 13.52
N THR A 84 -9.59 7.10 12.27
CA THR A 84 -10.63 6.13 11.93
C THR A 84 -10.07 4.72 11.91
N THR A 85 -10.68 3.80 12.66
CA THR A 85 -10.34 2.37 12.58
C THR A 85 -11.25 1.68 11.57
N ILE A 86 -10.68 0.95 10.61
CA ILE A 86 -11.47 0.11 9.72
C ILE A 86 -11.93 -1.15 10.45
N THR A 87 -13.22 -1.45 10.38
CA THR A 87 -13.80 -2.66 10.98
C THR A 87 -14.16 -3.70 9.94
N GLN A 88 -14.53 -3.28 8.72
CA GLN A 88 -14.89 -4.13 7.60
C GLN A 88 -14.47 -3.51 6.27
N LEU A 89 -14.22 -4.35 5.26
CA LEU A 89 -14.01 -3.91 3.88
C LEU A 89 -15.36 -3.72 3.18
N GLU A 90 -15.58 -2.55 2.61
CA GLU A 90 -16.82 -2.18 1.92
C GLU A 90 -16.73 -2.48 0.42
N PRO A 91 -17.78 -3.09 -0.17
CA PRO A 91 -17.85 -3.26 -1.63
C PRO A 91 -17.77 -1.90 -2.36
N GLY A 92 -17.02 -1.85 -3.46
CA GLY A 92 -16.86 -0.64 -4.27
C GLY A 92 -15.82 0.35 -3.73
N LYS A 93 -15.22 0.10 -2.56
CA LYS A 93 -14.06 0.87 -2.08
C LYS A 93 -12.74 0.31 -2.59
N ILE A 94 -11.77 1.19 -2.79
CA ILE A 94 -10.39 0.89 -3.18
C ILE A 94 -9.48 1.23 -2.00
N TYR A 95 -8.87 0.21 -1.41
CA TYR A 95 -7.97 0.35 -0.26
C TYR A 95 -6.54 0.52 -0.72
N ILE A 96 -5.93 1.65 -0.37
CA ILE A 96 -4.59 2.04 -0.79
C ILE A 96 -3.61 1.76 0.34
N VAL A 97 -2.57 1.00 0.05
CA VAL A 97 -1.43 0.84 0.96
C VAL A 97 -0.28 1.68 0.39
N GLY A 98 0.23 2.64 1.16
CA GLY A 98 1.37 3.43 0.76
C GLY A 98 2.61 2.56 0.56
N ALA A 99 3.12 2.48 -0.67
CA ALA A 99 4.39 1.84 -0.99
C ALA A 99 5.56 2.75 -0.60
N ILE A 100 5.72 3.01 0.70
CA ILE A 100 6.82 3.83 1.21
C ILE A 100 7.53 3.10 2.35
N VAL A 101 8.85 3.02 2.24
CA VAL A 101 9.72 2.44 3.26
C VAL A 101 10.46 3.59 3.91
N ASP A 102 9.77 4.28 4.79
CA ASP A 102 10.33 5.46 5.44
C ASP A 102 10.82 5.18 6.87
N ARG A 103 10.69 3.94 7.36
CA ARG A 103 11.07 3.56 8.74
C ARG A 103 10.57 4.55 9.81
N ASN A 104 9.41 5.18 9.57
CA ASN A 104 8.82 6.20 10.42
C ASN A 104 9.63 7.52 10.54
N ARG A 105 10.46 7.87 9.55
CA ARG A 105 11.28 9.08 9.54
C ARG A 105 10.44 10.36 9.27
N HIS A 106 9.31 10.20 8.60
CA HIS A 106 8.28 11.19 8.31
C HIS A 106 6.93 10.68 8.84
N LYS A 107 6.76 10.74 10.17
CA LYS A 107 5.46 10.50 10.82
C LYS A 107 4.36 11.30 10.13
N GLY A 108 3.22 10.67 9.87
CA GLY A 108 2.05 11.34 9.28
C GLY A 108 2.16 11.70 7.80
N LEU A 109 3.19 11.27 7.05
CA LEU A 109 3.30 11.64 5.63
C LEU A 109 2.12 11.11 4.79
N CYS A 110 1.83 9.82 4.87
CA CYS A 110 0.69 9.21 4.15
C CYS A 110 -0.65 9.82 4.60
N GLN A 111 -0.82 10.03 5.90
CA GLN A 111 -2.02 10.65 6.47
C GLN A 111 -2.23 12.05 5.89
N ARG A 112 -1.19 12.89 5.92
CA ARG A 112 -1.22 14.26 5.43
C ARG A 112 -1.50 14.33 3.94
N ILE A 113 -0.81 13.53 3.12
CA ILE A 113 -1.06 13.48 1.67
C ILE A 113 -2.51 13.09 1.41
N ALA A 114 -3.02 12.04 2.05
CA ALA A 114 -4.40 11.61 1.85
C ALA A 114 -5.40 12.72 2.23
N THR A 115 -5.21 13.37 3.38
CA THR A 115 -6.08 14.47 3.85
C THR A 115 -6.00 15.71 2.95
N GLU A 116 -4.81 16.13 2.52
CA GLU A 116 -4.61 17.25 1.58
C GLU A 116 -5.32 17.00 0.25
N HIS A 117 -5.44 15.74 -0.16
CA HIS A 117 -6.18 15.33 -1.35
C HIS A 117 -7.63 14.92 -1.08
N GLY A 118 -8.18 15.14 0.12
CA GLY A 118 -9.58 14.80 0.42
C GLY A 118 -9.89 13.29 0.31
N ILE A 119 -8.90 12.43 0.48
CA ILE A 119 -9.06 10.98 0.47
C ILE A 119 -9.35 10.50 1.90
N PRO A 120 -10.45 9.76 2.12
CA PRO A 120 -10.71 9.12 3.41
C PRO A 120 -9.53 8.25 3.86
N THR A 121 -9.20 8.30 5.15
CA THR A 121 -8.12 7.48 5.74
C THR A 121 -8.68 6.52 6.77
N ALA A 122 -8.03 5.36 6.94
CA ALA A 122 -8.33 4.44 8.03
C ALA A 122 -7.08 3.67 8.49
N LYS A 123 -7.02 3.28 9.77
CA LYS A 123 -6.03 2.35 10.31
C LYS A 123 -6.63 0.95 10.45
N LEU A 124 -5.79 -0.07 10.33
CA LEU A 124 -6.19 -1.46 10.59
C LEU A 124 -6.48 -1.68 12.09
N PRO A 125 -7.43 -2.56 12.47
CA PRO A 125 -7.85 -2.81 13.86
C PRO A 125 -6.86 -3.70 14.62
N ILE A 126 -5.57 -3.35 14.58
CA ILE A 126 -4.51 -4.25 15.04
C ILE A 126 -4.26 -4.10 16.55
N GLY A 127 -4.58 -2.93 17.12
CA GLY A 127 -4.48 -2.69 18.57
C GLY A 127 -5.51 -3.44 19.41
N GLU A 128 -6.63 -3.88 18.83
CA GLU A 128 -7.70 -4.59 19.55
C GLU A 128 -7.56 -6.12 19.48
N HIS A 129 -6.80 -6.63 18.51
CA HIS A 129 -6.65 -8.07 18.27
C HIS A 129 -5.24 -8.64 18.53
N LEU A 130 -4.22 -7.79 18.77
CA LEU A 130 -2.88 -8.25 19.16
C LEU A 130 -2.60 -7.96 20.64
N HIS A 131 -2.86 -8.96 21.51
CA HIS A 131 -2.21 -9.02 22.81
C HIS A 131 -0.75 -9.48 22.62
N MET A 132 0.21 -8.55 22.45
CA MET A 132 1.55 -8.58 23.08
C MET A 132 2.51 -7.44 22.62
N LEU A 133 3.11 -6.80 23.64
CA LEU A 133 4.49 -6.32 23.82
C LEU A 133 5.21 -5.52 22.69
N SER A 134 5.17 -4.19 22.86
CA SER A 134 6.12 -3.17 22.39
C SER A 134 6.15 -2.80 20.88
N ARG A 135 5.81 -1.50 20.65
CA ARG A 135 5.73 -0.68 19.42
C ARG A 135 4.55 -0.92 18.46
N LYS A 136 3.68 0.09 18.40
CA LYS A 136 2.54 0.26 17.46
C LYS A 136 2.97 0.78 16.07
N VAL A 137 4.01 0.21 15.47
CA VAL A 137 4.35 0.47 14.05
C VAL A 137 4.56 -0.86 13.39
N LEU A 138 3.64 -1.21 12.48
CA LEU A 138 3.68 -2.46 11.76
C LEU A 138 4.44 -2.23 10.45
N THR A 139 5.44 -3.06 10.20
CA THR A 139 5.93 -3.26 8.84
C THR A 139 4.91 -4.07 8.05
N THR A 140 4.92 -3.95 6.73
CA THR A 140 3.95 -4.53 5.76
C THR A 140 3.87 -6.06 5.73
N ASN A 141 4.27 -6.79 6.78
CA ASN A 141 3.80 -8.12 7.20
C ASN A 141 4.55 -8.56 8.48
N HIS A 142 3.83 -9.18 9.42
CA HIS A 142 4.39 -10.03 10.46
C HIS A 142 4.18 -11.48 10.04
N GLY A 143 5.29 -12.16 9.82
CA GLY A 143 5.42 -13.60 9.62
C GLY A 143 6.80 -14.00 10.11
#